data_AF-A9BEP2-F1
#
_entry.id   AF-A9BEP2-F1
#
_cell.length_a   1.000
_cell.length_b   1.000
_cell.length_c   1.000
_cell.angle_alpha   90.00
_cell.angle_beta   90.00
_cell.angle_gamma   90.00
#
_symmetry.space_group_name_H-M   'P 1'
#
loop_
_entity.id
_entity.type
_entity.pdbx_description
1 polymer ?
#
loop_
_entity_poly.entity_id
_entity_poly.type
_entity_poly.pdbx_seq_one_letter_code
_entity_poly.pdbx_strand_id
1 'polypeptide(L)'
;MKKFFVVFFLVSLFISVFSQTYYEMGFSLLNYPDGFKFALRSGLESDSFNLNFDLSPTFEETFSLITITDVSVKILDINPNAFLDVGLLWVYGEDFPGTLAYGGFNLNFNNILGKLYIGYPFNNTDDPLNYFAIKLGYVVPKPADFIDDLKLELRVVNGRIDFSIFLVEPL
;
A
#
# COMPACT_ATOMS: atom_id res chain seq x y z
N MET A 1 -22.57 -6.02 30.85
CA MET A 1 -23.03 -6.88 29.74
C MET A 1 -22.84 -6.23 28.37
N LYS A 2 -23.44 -5.06 28.07
CA LYS A 2 -23.27 -4.38 26.77
C LYS A 2 -21.81 -4.12 26.35
N LYS A 3 -20.94 -3.72 27.29
CA LYS A 3 -19.50 -3.48 27.03
C LYS A 3 -18.76 -4.76 26.62
N PHE A 4 -19.06 -5.90 27.26
CA PHE A 4 -18.45 -7.19 26.91
C PHE A 4 -18.91 -7.68 25.54
N PHE A 5 -20.17 -7.43 25.16
CA PHE A 5 -20.68 -7.77 23.84
C PHE A 5 -20.00 -6.94 22.74
N VAL A 6 -19.79 -5.63 22.97
CA VAL A 6 -19.06 -4.77 22.03
C VAL A 6 -17.60 -5.21 21.89
N VAL A 7 -16.93 -5.50 23.01
CA VAL A 7 -15.54 -6.01 22.97
C VAL A 7 -15.47 -7.36 22.26
N PHE A 8 -16.38 -8.29 22.56
CA PHE A 8 -16.43 -9.59 21.88
C PHE A 8 -16.69 -9.44 20.39
N PHE A 9 -17.63 -8.58 19.99
CA PHE A 9 -17.92 -8.30 18.59
C PHE A 9 -16.71 -7.71 17.86
N LEU A 10 -16.03 -6.72 18.46
CA LEU A 10 -14.80 -6.13 17.91
C LEU A 10 -13.68 -7.18 17.78
N VAL A 11 -13.50 -8.02 18.80
CA VAL A 11 -12.49 -9.09 18.79
C VAL A 11 -12.83 -10.16 17.74
N SER A 12 -14.09 -10.58 17.61
CA SER A 12 -14.49 -11.54 16.59
C SER A 12 -14.31 -11.00 15.18
N LEU A 13 -14.57 -9.70 15.00
CA LEU A 13 -14.38 -9.01 13.72
C LEU A 13 -12.87 -8.87 13.41
N PHE A 14 -12.05 -8.60 14.42
CA PHE A 14 -10.59 -8.65 14.30
C PHE A 14 -10.10 -10.05 13.89
N ILE A 15 -10.50 -11.12 14.59
CA ILE A 15 -10.02 -12.48 14.31
C ILE A 15 -10.36 -12.91 12.87
N SER A 16 -11.57 -12.60 12.40
CA SER A 16 -12.01 -12.98 11.05
C SER A 16 -11.33 -12.17 9.94
N VAL A 17 -10.98 -10.90 10.21
CA VAL A 17 -10.16 -10.10 9.29
C VAL A 17 -8.72 -10.65 9.25
N PHE A 18 -8.11 -10.90 10.41
CA PHE A 18 -6.72 -11.36 10.50
C PHE A 18 -6.50 -12.82 10.04
N SER A 19 -7.52 -13.69 10.07
CA SER A 19 -7.38 -15.09 9.61
C SER A 19 -7.25 -15.26 8.10
N GLN A 20 -7.49 -14.19 7.32
CA GLN A 20 -7.39 -14.18 5.85
C GLN A 20 -6.43 -13.09 5.36
N THR A 21 -5.52 -12.67 6.24
CA THR A 21 -4.55 -11.62 5.96
C THR A 21 -3.16 -12.22 5.86
N TYR A 22 -2.48 -11.93 4.75
CA TYR A 22 -1.10 -12.31 4.50
C TYR A 22 -0.18 -11.16 4.91
N TYR A 23 0.92 -11.48 5.57
CA TYR A 23 1.92 -10.47 5.93
C TYR A 23 2.85 -10.20 4.75
N GLU A 24 3.10 -8.92 4.47
CA GLU A 24 4.17 -8.51 3.57
C GLU A 24 5.35 -7.91 4.36
N MET A 25 6.57 -8.17 3.89
CA MET A 25 7.79 -7.58 4.43
C MET A 25 8.87 -7.45 3.34
N GLY A 26 9.54 -6.30 3.30
CA GLY A 26 10.61 -6.05 2.35
C GLY A 26 11.19 -4.65 2.46
N PHE A 27 11.61 -4.12 1.33
CA PHE A 27 12.28 -2.82 1.26
C PHE A 27 11.77 -2.00 0.09
N SER A 28 11.78 -0.68 0.29
CA SER A 28 11.44 0.30 -0.74
C SER A 28 12.58 1.31 -0.90
N LEU A 29 12.84 1.66 -2.15
CA LEU A 29 13.65 2.80 -2.56
C LEU A 29 12.71 3.94 -2.90
N LEU A 30 12.70 4.97 -2.07
CA LEU A 30 11.88 6.17 -2.23
C LEU A 30 12.71 7.24 -2.92
N ASN A 31 12.29 7.69 -4.10
CA ASN A 31 13.10 8.60 -4.92
C ASN A 31 12.75 10.07 -4.66
N TYR A 32 13.32 10.66 -3.61
CA TYR A 32 13.07 12.06 -3.28
C TYR A 32 13.99 13.01 -4.08
N PRO A 33 13.63 14.30 -4.24
CA PRO A 33 14.45 15.27 -4.97
C PRO A 33 15.86 15.48 -4.41
N ASP A 34 16.05 15.27 -3.11
CA ASP A 34 17.33 15.37 -2.39
C ASP A 34 18.14 14.05 -2.41
N GLY A 35 17.56 12.97 -2.94
CA GLY A 35 18.21 11.66 -3.08
C GLY A 35 17.29 10.49 -2.79
N PHE A 36 17.79 9.27 -3.04
CA PHE A 36 17.06 8.05 -2.70
C PHE A 36 17.11 7.78 -1.19
N LYS A 37 15.94 7.43 -0.61
CA LYS A 37 15.79 7.04 0.79
C LYS A 37 15.40 5.56 0.85
N PHE A 38 16.02 4.81 1.76
CA PHE A 38 15.68 3.41 2.01
C PHE A 38 14.59 3.31 3.06
N ALA A 39 13.51 2.61 2.74
CA ALA A 39 12.43 2.32 3.68
C ALA A 39 12.30 0.82 3.94
N LEU A 40 12.00 0.47 5.18
CA LEU A 40 11.45 -0.84 5.51
C LEU A 40 9.99 -0.86 5.10
N ARG A 41 9.61 -1.84 4.28
CA ARG A 41 8.22 -2.07 3.88
C ARG A 41 7.63 -3.20 4.69
N SER A 42 6.39 -3.03 5.13
CA SER A 42 5.58 -4.14 5.61
C SER A 42 4.09 -3.80 5.48
N GLY A 43 3.22 -4.77 5.73
CA GLY A 43 1.81 -4.62 5.42
C GLY A 43 1.02 -5.89 5.63
N LEU A 44 -0.25 -5.80 5.25
CA LEU A 44 -1.31 -6.78 5.40
C LEU A 44 -2.08 -6.82 4.07
N GLU A 45 -2.07 -7.96 3.41
CA GLU A 45 -2.75 -8.18 2.13
C GLU A 45 -3.92 -9.17 2.32
N SER A 46 -5.07 -8.83 1.75
CA SER A 46 -6.23 -9.74 1.68
C SER A 46 -7.11 -9.38 0.49
N ASP A 47 -8.03 -10.27 0.14
CA ASP A 47 -8.97 -10.05 -0.96
C ASP A 47 -9.88 -8.84 -0.78
N SER A 48 -10.14 -8.42 0.47
CA SER A 48 -11.10 -7.36 0.80
C SER A 48 -10.45 -6.09 1.35
N PHE A 49 -9.27 -6.21 1.94
CA PHE A 49 -8.58 -5.16 2.66
C PHE A 49 -7.08 -5.23 2.42
N ASN A 50 -6.46 -4.08 2.20
CA ASN A 50 -5.01 -3.99 2.06
C ASN A 50 -4.48 -2.83 2.90
N LEU A 51 -3.36 -3.06 3.57
CA LEU A 51 -2.61 -2.05 4.30
C LEU A 51 -1.13 -2.23 3.97
N ASN A 52 -0.52 -1.24 3.34
CA ASN A 52 0.92 -1.21 3.09
C ASN A 52 1.51 -0.03 3.85
N PHE A 53 2.68 -0.22 4.44
CA PHE A 53 3.42 0.85 5.09
C PHE A 53 4.91 0.79 4.78
N ASP A 54 5.48 1.95 4.48
CA ASP A 54 6.91 2.19 4.34
C ASP A 54 7.40 3.06 5.50
N LEU A 55 8.53 2.68 6.10
CA LEU A 55 9.18 3.39 7.21
C LEU A 55 10.65 3.68 6.86
N SER A 56 11.01 4.95 6.68
CA SER A 56 12.38 5.38 6.38
C SER A 56 12.88 6.36 7.45
N PRO A 57 13.59 5.88 8.49
CA PRO A 57 14.25 6.76 9.45
C PRO A 57 15.54 7.35 8.87
N THR A 58 15.76 8.64 9.09
CA THR A 58 17.01 9.34 8.73
C THR A 58 17.71 9.80 10.00
N PHE A 59 18.99 9.49 10.12
CA PHE A 59 19.83 9.77 11.30
C PHE A 59 20.90 10.81 10.99
N GLU A 60 20.51 11.95 10.43
CA GLU A 60 21.40 13.10 10.23
C GLU A 60 21.52 13.93 11.52
N GLU A 61 21.79 15.24 11.45
CA GLU A 61 21.92 16.11 12.63
C GLU A 61 20.65 16.14 13.51
N THR A 62 19.49 15.87 12.91
CA THR A 62 18.21 15.66 13.58
C THR A 62 17.56 14.37 13.12
N PHE A 63 16.96 13.61 14.04
CA PHE A 63 16.14 12.46 13.69
C PHE A 63 14.92 12.93 12.90
N SER A 64 14.79 12.45 11.66
CA SER A 64 13.59 12.61 10.84
C SER A 64 13.04 11.25 10.43
N LEU A 65 11.72 11.18 10.21
CA LEU A 65 11.03 9.96 9.85
C LEU A 65 10.10 10.21 8.68
N ILE A 66 10.32 9.46 7.60
CA ILE A 66 9.39 9.40 6.48
C ILE A 66 8.51 8.16 6.66
N THR A 67 7.20 8.34 6.55
CA THR A 67 6.24 7.23 6.50
C THR A 67 5.32 7.36 5.30
N ILE A 68 4.99 6.22 4.69
CA ILE A 68 3.98 6.15 3.64
C ILE A 68 3.05 5.03 4.02
N THR A 69 1.77 5.32 4.22
CA THR A 69 0.75 4.35 4.58
C THR A 69 -0.32 4.35 3.50
N ASP A 70 -0.59 3.20 2.89
CA ASP A 70 -1.64 3.01 1.90
C ASP A 70 -2.64 1.99 2.44
N VAL A 71 -3.85 2.45 2.78
CA VAL A 71 -4.94 1.57 3.22
C VAL A 71 -6.06 1.58 2.20
N SER A 72 -6.55 0.40 1.81
CA SER A 72 -7.70 0.29 0.91
C SER A 72 -8.66 -0.83 1.29
N VAL A 73 -9.91 -0.64 0.90
CA VAL A 73 -10.99 -1.62 1.05
C VAL A 73 -11.64 -1.82 -0.30
N LYS A 74 -11.72 -3.08 -0.74
CA LYS A 74 -12.45 -3.46 -1.95
C LYS A 74 -13.93 -3.15 -1.77
N ILE A 75 -14.53 -2.51 -2.76
CA ILE A 75 -15.96 -2.15 -2.75
C ILE A 75 -16.78 -2.87 -3.82
N LEU A 76 -16.15 -3.32 -4.92
CA LEU A 76 -16.85 -3.96 -6.03
C LEU A 76 -15.90 -4.81 -6.87
N ASP A 77 -16.23 -6.09 -7.08
CA ASP A 77 -15.62 -6.89 -8.14
C ASP A 77 -16.36 -6.64 -9.47
N ILE A 78 -15.62 -6.25 -10.52
CA ILE A 78 -16.17 -6.06 -11.87
C ILE A 78 -16.12 -7.39 -12.63
N ASN A 79 -14.99 -8.08 -12.53
CA ASN A 79 -14.74 -9.42 -13.08
C ASN A 79 -13.55 -10.06 -12.33
N PRO A 80 -13.18 -11.33 -12.61
CA PRO A 80 -12.09 -12.01 -11.88
C PRO A 80 -10.73 -11.30 -11.91
N ASN A 81 -10.51 -10.41 -12.89
CA ASN A 81 -9.26 -9.71 -13.13
C ASN A 81 -9.36 -8.21 -12.82
N ALA A 82 -10.52 -7.69 -12.39
CA ALA A 82 -10.73 -6.26 -12.20
C ALA A 82 -11.68 -5.95 -11.05
N PHE A 83 -11.31 -5.00 -10.20
CA PHE A 83 -12.13 -4.56 -9.07
C PHE A 83 -11.92 -3.09 -8.74
N LEU A 84 -12.85 -2.52 -7.98
CA LEU A 84 -12.79 -1.18 -7.43
C LEU A 84 -12.52 -1.24 -5.94
N ASP A 85 -11.68 -0.32 -5.46
CA ASP A 85 -11.47 -0.06 -4.04
C ASP A 85 -11.60 1.43 -3.72
N VAL A 86 -11.70 1.73 -2.43
CA VAL A 86 -11.52 3.08 -1.90
C VAL A 86 -10.47 3.04 -0.82
N GLY A 87 -9.72 4.12 -0.65
CA GLY A 87 -8.61 4.13 0.27
C GLY A 87 -8.07 5.50 0.62
N LEU A 88 -7.05 5.45 1.47
CA LEU A 88 -6.27 6.60 1.90
C LEU A 88 -4.79 6.26 1.73
N LEU A 89 -4.13 7.03 0.88
CA LEU A 89 -2.68 7.10 0.82
C LEU A 89 -2.27 8.27 1.71
N TRP A 90 -1.44 8.01 2.71
CA TRP A 90 -0.97 9.00 3.67
C TRP A 90 0.55 9.05 3.62
N VAL A 91 1.11 10.21 3.31
CA VAL A 91 2.55 10.43 3.26
C VAL A 91 2.91 11.44 4.35
N TYR A 92 3.82 11.05 5.24
CA TYR A 92 4.40 11.92 6.25
C TYR A 92 5.91 12.01 6.00
N GLY A 93 6.46 13.23 5.97
CA GLY A 93 7.86 13.48 5.66
C GLY A 93 8.05 14.89 5.09
N GLU A 94 9.30 15.27 4.83
CA GLU A 94 9.66 16.59 4.32
C GLU A 94 8.92 16.93 3.02
N ASP A 95 8.21 18.07 3.04
CA ASP A 95 7.64 18.82 1.90
C ASP A 95 7.06 18.01 0.72
N PHE A 96 6.39 16.88 0.98
CA PHE A 96 5.79 16.08 -0.08
C PHE A 96 4.25 16.07 -0.03
N PRO A 97 3.57 16.70 -1.01
CA PRO A 97 2.16 16.44 -1.25
C PRO A 97 2.00 15.05 -1.88
N GLY A 98 1.52 14.10 -1.09
CA GLY A 98 1.16 12.76 -1.55
C GLY A 98 0.01 12.12 -0.77
N THR A 99 -0.58 12.86 0.16
CA THR A 99 -1.72 12.39 0.96
C THR A 99 -3.01 12.58 0.15
N LEU A 100 -3.68 11.47 -0.13
CA LEU A 100 -4.76 11.35 -1.09
C LEU A 100 -5.84 10.40 -0.55
N ALA A 101 -7.08 10.86 -0.44
CA ALA A 101 -8.23 9.98 -0.36
C ALA A 101 -8.68 9.64 -1.78
N TYR A 102 -8.81 8.36 -2.12
CA TYR A 102 -8.96 7.92 -3.51
C TYR A 102 -10.03 6.85 -3.70
N GLY A 103 -10.55 6.78 -4.92
CA GLY A 103 -11.10 5.56 -5.52
C GLY A 103 -10.03 4.92 -6.41
N GLY A 104 -9.90 3.60 -6.34
CA GLY A 104 -8.91 2.85 -7.10
C GLY A 104 -9.56 1.89 -8.08
N PHE A 105 -9.04 1.86 -9.30
CA PHE A 105 -9.33 0.82 -10.28
C PHE A 105 -8.16 -0.15 -10.34
N ASN A 106 -8.43 -1.41 -10.04
CA ASN A 106 -7.44 -2.46 -9.94
C ASN A 106 -7.59 -3.46 -11.08
N LEU A 107 -6.46 -3.92 -11.61
CA LEU A 107 -6.33 -4.94 -12.64
C LEU A 107 -5.32 -5.99 -12.19
N ASN A 108 -5.63 -7.27 -12.41
CA ASN A 108 -4.72 -8.39 -12.20
C ASN A 108 -4.71 -9.27 -13.47
N PHE A 109 -3.55 -9.42 -14.10
CA PHE A 109 -3.38 -10.24 -15.29
C PHE A 109 -2.02 -10.91 -15.32
N ASN A 110 -1.99 -12.25 -15.30
CA ASN A 110 -0.76 -13.06 -15.45
C ASN A 110 0.43 -12.53 -14.63
N ASN A 111 0.22 -12.43 -13.31
CA ASN A 111 1.17 -11.94 -12.32
C ASN A 111 1.47 -10.44 -12.34
N ILE A 112 0.87 -9.69 -13.26
CA ILE A 112 0.96 -8.22 -13.30
C ILE A 112 -0.25 -7.65 -12.57
N LEU A 113 0.03 -6.83 -11.57
CA LEU A 113 -0.95 -6.08 -10.79
C LEU A 113 -0.87 -4.62 -11.23
N GLY A 114 -2.00 -3.99 -11.49
CA GLY A 114 -2.06 -2.58 -11.84
C GLY A 114 -3.15 -1.89 -11.03
N LYS A 115 -2.84 -0.74 -10.44
CA LYS A 115 -3.82 0.09 -9.74
C LYS A 115 -3.67 1.54 -10.17
N LEU A 116 -4.78 2.12 -10.62
CA LEU A 116 -4.91 3.55 -10.87
C LEU A 116 -5.70 4.18 -9.73
N TYR A 117 -5.11 5.16 -9.07
CA TYR A 117 -5.70 5.93 -7.99
C TYR A 117 -6.22 7.24 -8.57
N ILE A 118 -7.47 7.58 -8.26
CA ILE A 118 -8.07 8.87 -8.61
C ILE A 118 -8.71 9.42 -7.34
N GLY A 119 -8.28 10.59 -6.88
CA GLY A 119 -8.65 11.05 -5.56
C GLY A 119 -8.49 12.53 -5.31
N TYR A 120 -8.88 12.94 -4.11
CA TYR A 120 -8.75 14.31 -3.63
C TYR A 120 -7.50 14.44 -2.72
N PRO A 121 -6.51 15.26 -3.09
CA PRO A 121 -5.35 15.50 -2.25
C PRO A 121 -5.74 16.34 -1.03
N PHE A 122 -5.17 16.04 0.13
CA PHE A 122 -5.43 16.84 1.35
C PHE A 122 -4.61 18.13 1.43
N ASN A 123 -3.65 18.29 0.52
CA ASN A 123 -2.85 19.50 0.41
C ASN A 123 -3.53 20.41 -0.62
N ASN A 124 -3.61 21.70 -0.32
CA ASN A 124 -4.17 22.68 -1.26
C ASN A 124 -3.20 22.84 -2.43
N THR A 125 -3.55 22.32 -3.61
CA THR A 125 -2.69 22.28 -4.80
C THR A 125 -3.50 22.45 -6.06
N ASP A 126 -2.94 23.21 -7.02
CA ASP A 126 -3.49 23.36 -8.37
C ASP A 126 -2.89 22.34 -9.36
N ASP A 127 -1.83 21.61 -8.98
CA ASP A 127 -1.20 20.61 -9.83
C ASP A 127 -2.13 19.38 -10.03
N PRO A 128 -2.56 19.07 -11.27
CA PRO A 128 -3.39 17.91 -11.56
C PRO A 128 -2.75 16.57 -11.19
N LEU A 129 -1.42 16.46 -11.18
CA LEU A 129 -0.72 15.22 -10.85
C LEU A 129 -0.94 14.78 -9.40
N ASN A 130 -1.33 15.71 -8.52
CA ASN A 130 -1.68 15.40 -7.13
C ASN A 130 -3.00 14.65 -6.95
N TYR A 131 -3.82 14.56 -8.00
CA TYR A 131 -5.10 13.85 -7.97
C TYR A 131 -4.97 12.38 -8.39
N PHE A 132 -3.79 11.98 -8.87
CA PHE A 132 -3.55 10.66 -9.43
C PHE A 132 -2.33 9.99 -8.79
N ALA A 133 -2.43 8.67 -8.66
CA ALA A 133 -1.28 7.81 -8.42
C ALA A 133 -1.43 6.53 -9.24
N ILE A 134 -0.31 5.87 -9.48
CA ILE A 134 -0.27 4.59 -10.19
C ILE A 134 0.57 3.62 -9.37
N LYS A 135 0.13 2.38 -9.26
CA LYS A 135 0.90 1.27 -8.72
C LYS A 135 0.93 0.14 -9.73
N LEU A 136 2.12 -0.38 -10.01
CA LEU A 136 2.35 -1.52 -10.88
C LEU A 136 3.13 -2.56 -10.10
N GLY A 137 2.52 -3.72 -9.86
CA GLY A 137 3.13 -4.86 -9.20
C GLY A 137 3.44 -5.99 -10.19
N TYR A 138 4.45 -6.79 -9.87
CA TYR A 138 4.77 -8.03 -10.54
C TYR A 138 5.06 -9.12 -9.52
N VAL A 139 4.36 -10.24 -9.61
CA VAL A 139 4.60 -11.44 -8.80
C VAL A 139 5.54 -12.36 -9.56
N VAL A 140 6.73 -12.59 -9.00
CA VAL A 140 7.73 -13.48 -9.61
C VAL A 140 7.22 -14.92 -9.53
N PRO A 141 7.17 -15.67 -10.65
CA PRO A 141 6.76 -17.07 -10.65
C PRO A 141 7.63 -17.88 -9.66
N LYS A 142 6.98 -18.58 -8.74
CA LYS A 142 7.68 -19.37 -7.70
C LYS A 142 8.54 -20.46 -8.33
N PRO A 143 9.82 -20.59 -7.92
CA PRO A 143 10.55 -21.86 -8.05
C PRO A 143 9.83 -22.96 -7.24
N ALA A 144 10.04 -24.23 -7.60
CA ALA A 144 9.29 -25.36 -7.04
C ALA A 144 9.30 -25.48 -5.50
N ASP A 145 10.30 -24.91 -4.81
CA ASP A 145 10.52 -25.06 -3.37
C ASP A 145 10.42 -23.74 -2.57
N PHE A 146 9.92 -22.65 -3.16
CA PHE A 146 9.81 -21.36 -2.48
C PHE A 146 8.40 -21.16 -1.92
N ILE A 147 8.29 -20.88 -0.62
CA ILE A 147 6.99 -20.81 0.09
C ILE A 147 6.31 -19.46 -0.18
N ASP A 148 7.06 -18.36 -0.03
CA ASP A 148 6.53 -17.00 -0.10
C ASP A 148 6.47 -16.47 -1.54
N ASP A 149 5.60 -15.50 -1.79
CA ASP A 149 5.52 -14.79 -3.07
C ASP A 149 6.51 -13.61 -3.08
N LEU A 150 7.46 -13.63 -4.01
CA LEU A 150 8.32 -12.47 -4.27
C LEU A 150 7.60 -11.47 -5.18
N LYS A 151 7.40 -10.25 -4.70
CA LYS A 151 6.77 -9.16 -5.43
C LYS A 151 7.72 -8.00 -5.67
N LEU A 152 7.62 -7.43 -6.87
CA LEU A 152 8.25 -6.17 -7.25
C LEU A 152 7.15 -5.14 -7.48
N GLU A 153 7.30 -3.92 -6.98
CA GLU A 153 6.29 -2.87 -7.13
C GLU A 153 6.93 -1.54 -7.53
N LEU A 154 6.32 -0.88 -8.52
CA LEU A 154 6.56 0.52 -8.86
C LEU A 154 5.36 1.35 -8.43
N ARG A 155 5.58 2.39 -7.64
CA ARG A 155 4.55 3.34 -7.23
C ARG A 155 4.92 4.73 -7.73
N VAL A 156 4.02 5.35 -8.47
CA VAL A 156 4.14 6.73 -8.96
C VAL A 156 3.11 7.59 -8.24
N VAL A 157 3.56 8.53 -7.42
CA VAL A 157 2.70 9.44 -6.65
C VAL A 157 3.22 10.85 -6.86
N ASN A 158 2.41 11.74 -7.41
CA ASN A 158 2.79 13.14 -7.66
C ASN A 158 4.19 13.27 -8.32
N GLY A 159 4.43 12.49 -9.38
CA GLY A 159 5.70 12.47 -10.13
C GLY A 159 6.87 11.73 -9.45
N ARG A 160 6.77 11.40 -8.15
CA ARG A 160 7.77 10.57 -7.45
C ARG A 160 7.62 9.11 -7.84
N ILE A 161 8.73 8.45 -8.15
CA ILE A 161 8.76 7.02 -8.51
C ILE A 161 9.43 6.25 -7.37
N ASP A 162 8.68 5.40 -6.70
CA ASP A 162 9.18 4.49 -5.67
C ASP A 162 9.29 3.07 -6.25
N PHE A 163 10.31 2.34 -5.84
CA PHE A 163 10.50 0.94 -6.19
C PHE A 163 10.53 0.08 -4.92
N SER A 164 9.76 -1.01 -4.88
CA SER A 164 9.72 -1.92 -3.74
C SER A 164 10.03 -3.36 -4.18
N ILE A 165 10.71 -4.10 -3.30
CA ILE A 165 10.89 -5.55 -3.38
C ILE A 165 10.52 -6.15 -2.04
N PHE A 166 9.58 -7.10 -2.04
CA PHE A 166 9.05 -7.65 -0.80
C PHE A 166 8.55 -9.09 -0.98
N LEU A 167 8.51 -9.80 0.13
CA LEU A 167 7.92 -11.12 0.24
C LEU A 167 6.52 -10.98 0.82
N VAL A 168 5.61 -11.81 0.34
CA VAL A 168 4.25 -11.98 0.88
C VAL A 168 4.07 -13.45 1.23
N GLU A 169 3.46 -13.74 2.37
CA GLU A 169 3.03 -15.10 2.68
C GLU A 169 2.17 -15.69 1.54
N PRO A 170 2.21 -17.00 1.29
CA PRO A 170 1.56 -17.61 0.13
C PRO A 170 0.05 -17.34 0.08
N LEU A 171 -0.41 -16.74 -1.02
CA LEU A 171 -1.83 -16.49 -1.34
C LEU A 171 -2.64 -17.80 -1.45
#